data_AF-A0A8E0RR09-F1
#
_entry.id   AF-A0A8E0RR09-F1
#
_cell.length_a   1.000
_cell.length_b   1.000
_cell.length_c   1.000
_cell.angle_alpha   90.00
_cell.angle_beta   90.00
_cell.angle_gamma   90.00
#
_symmetry.space_group_name_H-M   'P 1'
#
loop_
_entity.id
_entity.type
_entity.pdbx_description
1 polymer ?
#
loop_
_entity_poly.entity_id
_entity_poly.type
_entity_poly.pdbx_seq_one_letter_code
_entity_poly.pdbx_strand_id
1 'polypeptide(L)'
;MSVSCSHSISSTQVTLDRIFHNGLLDATCDKLLEFHCHNSNKQTLNLDSTARAFLVDYIIEIVKNLCEPTVPQSINDVCDRLDYSFPSKLRPSDSVIEELRGLAERGKKKTLYLPHEKVISCLKSACPRMDNSVALFLAHLMESTLSQIILWAVNFEAKLQSGVIEYTDIQHVCTLFGTPKMPKFSVCQTLPFLHRQSADYTEHAKELQLFIRASVEHLGIVVRVFGDSLVDEMAQLALAAESAFTGVAGSCELAIAAGNLYHAVTAAQSVFSQASELYNIMTLLRECVDDVFEGQTRLLGSCLIVSQSPTFFLISHISLFFIFPND
;
A
#
# COMPACT_ATOMS: atom_id res chain seq x y z
N MET A 1 4.49 39.88 -13.21
CA MET A 1 3.82 39.61 -11.91
C MET A 1 3.95 38.13 -11.65
N SER A 2 4.75 37.75 -10.65
CA SER A 2 5.01 36.35 -10.28
C SER A 2 3.83 35.79 -9.51
N VAL A 3 3.13 34.81 -10.09
CA VAL A 3 2.12 34.04 -9.37
C VAL A 3 2.81 32.79 -8.82
N SER A 4 3.08 32.83 -7.52
CA SER A 4 3.59 31.71 -6.74
C SER A 4 2.54 30.60 -6.68
N CYS A 5 2.89 29.42 -7.21
CA CYS A 5 2.08 28.20 -7.11
C CYS A 5 2.09 27.69 -5.67
N SER A 6 0.99 27.87 -4.95
CA SER A 6 0.71 27.19 -3.69
C SER A 6 0.28 25.75 -3.98
N HIS A 7 1.12 24.80 -3.57
CA HIS A 7 0.82 23.37 -3.56
C HIS A 7 -0.45 23.09 -2.75
N SER A 8 -1.51 22.63 -3.41
CA SER A 8 -2.73 22.15 -2.74
C SER A 8 -2.52 20.72 -2.25
N ILE A 9 -1.86 20.60 -1.10
CA ILE A 9 -1.93 19.42 -0.23
C ILE A 9 -3.42 19.17 0.05
N SER A 10 -3.88 17.92 0.01
CA SER A 10 -5.28 17.57 0.33
C SER A 10 -5.68 18.26 1.64
N SER A 11 -6.80 19.00 1.65
CA SER A 11 -7.22 19.81 2.80
C SER A 11 -7.32 18.98 4.09
N THR A 12 -7.57 17.68 3.98
CA THR A 12 -7.61 16.70 5.07
C THR A 12 -6.22 16.42 5.65
N GLN A 13 -5.19 16.31 4.82
CA GLN A 13 -3.80 16.05 5.22
C GLN A 13 -3.21 17.22 6.00
N VAL A 14 -3.39 18.47 5.51
CA VAL A 14 -2.97 19.70 6.20
C VAL A 14 -3.67 19.86 7.56
N THR A 15 -4.90 19.37 7.66
CA THR A 15 -5.73 19.51 8.87
C THR A 15 -5.34 18.49 9.94
N LEU A 16 -5.06 17.24 9.59
CA LEU A 16 -4.60 16.24 10.56
C LEU A 16 -3.24 16.63 11.17
N ASP A 17 -2.27 17.05 10.35
CA ASP A 17 -0.96 17.46 10.85
C ASP A 17 -1.08 18.63 11.85
N ARG A 18 -1.73 19.73 11.44
CA ARG A 18 -1.85 20.92 12.30
C ARG A 18 -2.61 20.68 13.61
N ILE A 19 -3.49 19.68 13.64
CA ILE A 19 -4.32 19.40 14.81
C ILE A 19 -3.59 18.50 15.82
N PHE A 20 -2.85 17.49 15.36
CA PHE A 20 -2.15 16.56 16.24
C PHE A 20 -0.77 17.05 16.70
N HIS A 21 -0.12 17.98 15.98
CA HIS A 21 1.16 18.60 16.42
C HIS A 21 1.04 19.60 17.58
N ASN A 22 -0.13 19.78 18.21
CA ASN A 22 -0.30 20.63 19.41
C ASN A 22 0.04 19.91 20.73
N GLY A 23 0.91 18.89 20.68
CA GLY A 23 1.27 18.07 21.85
C GLY A 23 0.12 17.21 22.39
N LEU A 24 -0.89 16.92 21.57
CA LEU A 24 -2.07 16.16 21.99
C LEU A 24 -1.73 14.76 22.50
N LEU A 25 -0.71 14.14 21.89
CA LEU A 25 -0.26 12.79 22.19
C LEU A 25 0.92 12.75 23.17
N ASP A 26 1.53 13.90 23.49
CA ASP A 26 2.78 13.94 24.27
C ASP A 26 2.61 13.31 25.65
N ALA A 27 1.56 13.71 26.37
CA ALA A 27 1.24 13.16 27.68
C ALA A 27 0.85 11.67 27.60
N THR A 28 0.32 11.21 26.46
CA THR A 28 0.04 9.78 26.24
C THR A 28 1.33 9.00 26.04
N CYS A 29 2.31 9.54 25.30
CA CYS A 29 3.63 8.94 25.15
C CYS A 29 4.32 8.77 26.50
N ASP A 30 4.31 9.80 27.37
CA ASP A 30 4.93 9.71 28.71
C ASP A 30 4.28 8.64 29.58
N LYS A 31 2.95 8.61 29.65
CA LYS A 31 2.23 7.64 30.46
C LYS A 31 2.43 6.20 29.97
N LEU A 32 2.46 5.99 28.65
CA LEU A 32 2.74 4.68 28.08
C LEU A 32 4.18 4.25 28.34
N LEU A 33 5.13 5.18 28.29
CA LEU A 33 6.53 4.92 28.62
C LEU A 33 6.68 4.49 30.07
N GLU A 34 6.12 5.27 31.01
CA GLU A 34 6.11 4.95 32.44
C GLU A 34 5.49 3.57 32.71
N PHE A 35 4.34 3.29 32.09
CA PHE A 35 3.65 2.01 32.21
C PHE A 35 4.52 0.83 31.75
N HIS A 36 5.18 0.94 30.58
CA HIS A 36 6.01 -0.15 30.04
C HIS A 36 7.34 -0.32 30.78
N CYS A 37 7.95 0.77 31.26
CA CYS A 37 9.11 0.72 32.14
C CYS A 37 8.77 -0.02 33.45
N HIS A 38 7.64 0.34 34.07
CA HIS A 38 7.19 -0.29 35.32
C HIS A 38 6.87 -1.78 35.12
N ASN A 39 6.06 -2.13 34.11
CA ASN A 39 5.69 -3.52 33.86
C ASN A 39 6.86 -4.42 33.47
N SER A 40 7.89 -3.84 32.85
CA SER A 40 9.09 -4.59 32.46
C SER A 40 10.14 -4.67 33.58
N ASN A 41 9.88 -4.11 34.77
CA ASN A 41 10.85 -3.95 35.86
C ASN A 41 12.16 -3.28 35.40
N LYS A 42 12.05 -2.28 34.53
CA LYS A 42 13.20 -1.56 33.97
C LYS A 42 13.42 -0.21 34.65
N GLN A 43 14.63 0.31 34.50
CA GLN A 43 14.92 1.69 34.87
C GLN A 43 13.97 2.64 34.13
N THR A 44 13.59 3.72 34.79
CA THR A 44 12.85 4.82 34.16
C THR A 44 13.68 5.39 33.01
N LEU A 45 13.14 5.28 31.80
CA LEU A 45 13.73 5.84 30.59
C LEU A 45 13.10 7.20 30.29
N ASN A 46 13.86 8.08 29.65
CA ASN A 46 13.34 9.33 29.13
C ASN A 46 13.15 9.23 27.61
N LEU A 47 11.99 9.63 27.10
CA LEU A 47 11.77 9.77 25.65
C LEU A 47 12.15 11.18 25.20
N ASP A 48 13.18 11.28 24.37
CA ASP A 48 13.63 12.57 23.83
C ASP A 48 12.50 13.30 23.07
N SER A 49 12.55 14.63 23.11
CA SER A 49 11.57 15.50 22.45
C SER A 49 11.49 15.28 20.93
N THR A 50 12.63 15.06 20.27
CA THR A 50 12.71 14.78 18.82
C THR A 50 12.17 13.39 18.52
N ALA A 51 12.51 12.41 19.35
CA ALA A 51 12.00 11.04 19.26
C ALA A 51 10.46 11.00 19.38
N ARG A 52 9.92 11.77 20.32
CA ARG A 52 8.49 11.93 20.55
C ARG A 52 7.78 12.57 19.35
N ALA A 53 8.32 13.68 18.84
CA ALA A 53 7.75 14.33 17.66
C ALA A 53 7.67 13.36 16.47
N PHE A 54 8.78 12.66 16.19
CA PHE A 54 8.81 11.67 15.12
C PHE A 54 7.81 10.51 15.34
N LEU A 55 7.68 10.02 16.57
CA LEU A 55 6.71 8.98 16.91
C LEU A 55 5.27 9.44 16.66
N VAL A 56 4.95 10.68 17.04
CA VAL A 56 3.63 11.28 16.80
C VAL A 56 3.36 11.38 15.30
N ASP A 57 4.33 11.87 14.53
CA ASP A 57 4.23 12.01 13.08
C ASP A 57 3.99 10.66 12.41
N TYR A 58 4.70 9.62 12.87
CA TYR A 58 4.55 8.26 12.37
C TYR A 58 3.14 7.70 12.63
N ILE A 59 2.57 7.93 13.82
CA ILE A 59 1.19 7.52 14.14
C ILE A 59 0.17 8.28 13.30
N ILE A 60 0.34 9.59 13.11
CA ILE A 60 -0.53 10.40 12.25
C ILE A 60 -0.49 9.88 10.81
N GLU A 61 0.70 9.53 10.32
CA GLU A 61 0.88 8.99 8.97
C GLU A 61 0.16 7.65 8.80
N ILE A 62 0.19 6.76 9.80
CA ILE A 62 -0.61 5.53 9.78
C ILE A 62 -2.11 5.86 9.69
N VAL A 63 -2.60 6.82 10.48
CA VAL A 63 -4.01 7.21 10.47
C VAL A 63 -4.42 7.81 9.12
N LYS A 64 -3.57 8.66 8.52
CA LYS A 64 -3.77 9.19 7.17
C LYS A 64 -3.92 8.07 6.15
N ASN A 65 -2.99 7.10 6.17
CA ASN A 65 -3.01 5.95 5.26
C ASN A 65 -4.26 5.07 5.44
N LEU A 66 -4.80 4.97 6.65
CA LEU A 66 -6.08 4.30 6.91
C LEU A 66 -7.29 5.14 6.47
N CYS A 67 -7.15 6.46 6.38
CA CYS A 67 -8.21 7.36 5.93
C CYS A 67 -8.24 7.57 4.41
N GLU A 68 -7.24 7.10 3.68
CA GLU A 68 -7.14 7.20 2.22
C GLU A 68 -7.62 5.93 1.50
N PRO A 69 -8.11 6.03 0.25
CA PRO A 69 -8.32 7.26 -0.54
C PRO A 69 -9.61 8.02 -0.14
N THR A 70 -10.50 7.38 0.60
CA THR A 70 -11.77 7.95 1.07
C THR A 70 -11.93 7.71 2.56
N VAL A 71 -12.54 8.66 3.28
CA VAL A 71 -12.79 8.51 4.72
C VAL A 71 -13.59 7.21 4.96
N PRO A 72 -13.10 6.29 5.83
CA PRO A 72 -13.82 5.07 6.18
C PRO A 72 -15.22 5.39 6.70
N GLN A 73 -16.22 4.70 6.16
CA GLN A 73 -17.63 4.86 6.56
C GLN A 73 -18.02 3.83 7.62
N SER A 74 -17.27 2.73 7.73
CA SER A 74 -17.51 1.69 8.73
C SER A 74 -16.22 1.21 9.40
N ILE A 75 -16.34 0.54 10.56
CA ILE A 75 -15.18 -0.10 11.20
C ILE A 75 -14.63 -1.22 10.31
N ASN A 76 -15.50 -1.92 9.55
CA ASN A 76 -15.05 -2.94 8.58
C ASN A 76 -14.14 -2.33 7.52
N ASP A 77 -14.45 -1.13 7.02
CA ASP A 77 -13.60 -0.44 6.04
C ASP A 77 -12.20 -0.20 6.60
N VAL A 78 -12.09 0.16 7.90
CA VAL A 78 -10.80 0.33 8.56
C VAL A 78 -10.09 -1.01 8.71
N CYS A 79 -10.79 -2.07 9.13
CA CYS A 79 -10.22 -3.41 9.27
C CYS A 79 -9.70 -3.96 7.94
N ASP A 80 -10.46 -3.80 6.85
CA ASP A 80 -10.03 -4.20 5.51
C ASP A 80 -8.75 -3.47 5.11
N ARG A 81 -8.63 -2.18 5.47
CA ARG A 81 -7.44 -1.36 5.22
C ARG A 81 -6.24 -1.77 6.05
N LEU A 82 -6.41 -2.38 7.22
CA LEU A 82 -5.28 -2.84 8.04
C LEU A 82 -4.41 -3.88 7.31
N ASP A 83 -5.00 -4.69 6.43
CA ASP A 83 -4.26 -5.74 5.75
C ASP A 83 -3.31 -5.21 4.66
N TYR A 84 -3.49 -3.96 4.24
CA TYR A 84 -2.65 -3.32 3.24
C TYR A 84 -2.01 -2.01 3.73
N SER A 85 -2.79 -1.05 4.21
CA SER A 85 -2.30 0.28 4.62
C SER A 85 -1.57 0.32 5.98
N PHE A 86 -1.35 -0.83 6.62
CA PHE A 86 -0.72 -0.90 7.94
C PHE A 86 0.62 -1.66 7.91
N PRO A 87 1.63 -1.25 8.70
CA PRO A 87 2.88 -2.00 8.82
C PRO A 87 2.63 -3.44 9.32
N SER A 88 2.99 -4.43 8.52
CA SER A 88 2.55 -5.82 8.72
C SER A 88 2.94 -6.43 10.06
N LYS A 89 4.11 -6.07 10.61
CA LYS A 89 4.57 -6.55 11.92
C LYS A 89 4.04 -5.75 13.10
N LEU A 90 3.43 -4.59 12.84
CA LEU A 90 2.78 -3.76 13.86
C LEU A 90 1.27 -4.05 13.93
N ARG A 91 0.70 -4.68 12.90
CA ARG A 91 -0.74 -4.99 12.82
C ARG A 91 -1.16 -5.79 14.07
N PRO A 92 -2.18 -5.34 14.81
CA PRO A 92 -2.70 -6.12 15.93
C PRO A 92 -3.22 -7.50 15.48
N SER A 93 -3.25 -8.46 16.39
CA SER A 93 -3.87 -9.77 16.12
C SER A 93 -5.38 -9.63 15.92
N ASP A 94 -5.99 -10.55 15.18
CA ASP A 94 -7.43 -10.49 14.89
C ASP A 94 -8.28 -10.48 16.18
N SER A 95 -7.84 -11.20 17.22
CA SER A 95 -8.47 -11.15 18.55
C SER A 95 -8.50 -9.75 19.18
N VAL A 96 -7.41 -8.98 19.02
CA VAL A 96 -7.33 -7.61 19.53
C VAL A 96 -8.19 -6.69 18.67
N ILE A 97 -8.16 -6.85 17.34
CA ILE A 97 -9.00 -6.07 16.42
C ILE A 97 -10.47 -6.23 16.77
N GLU A 98 -10.94 -7.45 17.00
CA GLU A 98 -12.33 -7.73 17.38
C GLU A 98 -12.69 -7.19 18.77
N GLU A 99 -11.75 -7.20 19.72
CA GLU A 99 -11.95 -6.52 21.01
C GLU A 99 -12.14 -5.00 20.82
N LEU A 100 -11.25 -4.36 20.06
CA LEU A 100 -11.32 -2.92 19.78
C LEU A 100 -12.60 -2.55 19.04
N ARG A 101 -13.01 -3.37 18.06
CA ARG A 101 -14.29 -3.23 17.34
C ARG A 101 -15.46 -3.26 18.32
N GLY A 102 -15.54 -4.30 19.14
CA GLY A 102 -16.64 -4.45 20.10
C GLY A 102 -16.67 -3.33 21.14
N LEU A 103 -15.53 -2.72 21.47
CA LEU A 103 -15.49 -1.52 22.33
C LEU A 103 -16.03 -0.29 21.61
N ALA A 104 -15.59 -0.07 20.38
CA ALA A 104 -15.99 1.07 19.57
C ALA A 104 -17.49 1.06 19.24
N GLU A 105 -18.05 -0.10 18.87
CA GLU A 105 -19.48 -0.28 18.57
C GLU A 105 -20.36 -0.03 19.81
N ARG A 106 -19.89 -0.43 21.00
CA ARG A 106 -20.57 -0.16 22.28
C ARG A 106 -20.32 1.25 22.81
N GLY A 107 -19.57 2.09 22.10
CA GLY A 107 -19.19 3.43 22.55
C GLY A 107 -18.30 3.44 23.80
N LYS A 108 -17.66 2.31 24.13
CA LYS A 108 -16.84 2.18 25.34
C LYS A 108 -15.45 2.77 25.11
N LYS A 109 -15.09 3.72 25.96
CA LYS A 109 -13.75 4.28 26.09
C LYS A 109 -12.94 3.36 27.03
N LYS A 110 -12.31 2.30 26.50
CA LYS A 110 -11.50 1.35 27.29
C LYS A 110 -10.03 1.54 26.98
N THR A 111 -9.53 2.68 27.37
CA THR A 111 -8.25 3.19 26.94
C THR A 111 -7.62 3.90 28.12
N LEU A 112 -6.34 3.65 28.30
CA LEU A 112 -5.67 3.91 29.56
C LEU A 112 -5.22 5.37 29.63
N TYR A 113 -4.71 5.92 28.52
CA TYR A 113 -3.94 7.17 28.58
C TYR A 113 -4.22 8.17 27.44
N LEU A 114 -4.94 7.81 26.38
CA LEU A 114 -5.22 8.72 25.27
C LEU A 114 -6.43 9.65 25.59
N PRO A 115 -6.39 10.96 25.25
CA PRO A 115 -7.54 11.85 25.44
C PRO A 115 -8.59 11.69 24.31
N HIS A 116 -9.41 10.63 24.36
CA HIS A 116 -10.35 10.25 23.29
C HIS A 116 -11.25 11.37 22.80
N GLU A 117 -11.79 12.20 23.69
CA GLU A 117 -12.72 13.25 23.29
C GLU A 117 -12.04 14.28 22.39
N LYS A 118 -10.80 14.63 22.71
CA LYS A 118 -9.98 15.51 21.89
C LYS A 118 -9.60 14.82 20.59
N VAL A 119 -9.07 13.60 20.64
CA VAL A 119 -8.68 12.84 19.43
C VAL A 119 -9.87 12.62 18.49
N ILE A 120 -11.04 12.24 18.98
CA ILE A 120 -12.25 12.05 18.18
C ILE A 120 -12.71 13.38 17.58
N SER A 121 -12.68 14.46 18.36
CA SER A 121 -12.98 15.81 17.86
C SER A 121 -12.03 16.20 16.73
N CYS A 122 -10.73 15.94 16.90
CA CYS A 122 -9.69 16.16 15.89
C CYS A 122 -9.96 15.35 14.61
N LEU A 123 -10.18 14.04 14.73
CA LEU A 123 -10.49 13.16 13.60
C LEU A 123 -11.74 13.61 12.85
N LYS A 124 -12.81 13.97 13.58
CA LYS A 124 -14.06 14.46 12.96
C LYS A 124 -13.92 15.85 12.35
N SER A 125 -13.07 16.70 12.90
CA SER A 125 -12.81 18.02 12.30
C SER A 125 -12.04 17.91 10.99
N ALA A 126 -11.10 16.96 10.89
CA ALA A 126 -10.41 16.66 9.64
C ALA A 126 -11.30 15.88 8.66
N CYS A 127 -12.12 14.96 9.18
CA CYS A 127 -13.00 14.08 8.41
C CYS A 127 -14.47 14.21 8.89
N PRO A 128 -15.22 15.25 8.46
CA PRO A 128 -16.55 15.56 9.00
C PRO A 128 -17.61 14.47 8.80
N ARG A 129 -17.43 13.61 7.79
CA ARG A 129 -18.33 12.49 7.48
C ARG A 129 -17.98 11.21 8.25
N MET A 130 -16.98 11.24 9.13
CA MET A 130 -16.57 10.06 9.88
C MET A 130 -17.53 9.76 11.02
N ASP A 131 -18.04 8.54 11.04
CA ASP A 131 -18.91 8.06 12.11
C ASP A 131 -18.20 8.01 13.47
N ASN A 132 -18.98 8.15 14.56
CA ASN A 132 -18.42 8.18 15.91
C ASN A 132 -17.73 6.86 16.30
N SER A 133 -18.32 5.73 15.90
CA SER A 133 -17.76 4.40 16.12
C SER A 133 -16.43 4.21 15.38
N VAL A 134 -16.33 4.71 14.14
CA VAL A 134 -15.10 4.70 13.33
C VAL A 134 -14.01 5.56 13.98
N ALA A 135 -14.33 6.80 14.36
CA ALA A 135 -13.38 7.68 15.04
C ALA A 135 -12.90 7.12 16.39
N LEU A 136 -13.80 6.48 17.15
CA LEU A 136 -13.47 5.81 18.40
C LEU A 136 -12.58 4.57 18.16
N PHE A 137 -12.86 3.79 17.13
CA PHE A 137 -12.03 2.66 16.73
C PHE A 137 -10.61 3.09 16.33
N LEU A 138 -10.49 4.15 15.52
CA LEU A 138 -9.19 4.72 15.15
C LEU A 138 -8.43 5.22 16.38
N ALA A 139 -9.10 5.87 17.34
CA ALA A 139 -8.46 6.30 18.57
C ALA A 139 -7.93 5.11 19.41
N HIS A 140 -8.69 4.02 19.49
CA HIS A 140 -8.25 2.78 20.15
C HIS A 140 -7.05 2.16 19.44
N LEU A 141 -7.09 2.13 18.11
CA LEU A 141 -6.00 1.63 17.29
C LEU A 141 -4.73 2.48 17.45
N MET A 142 -4.85 3.81 17.47
CA MET A 142 -3.73 4.72 17.70
C MET A 142 -3.04 4.44 19.04
N GLU A 143 -3.78 4.33 20.14
CA GLU A 143 -3.20 4.04 21.45
C GLU A 143 -2.54 2.67 21.49
N SER A 144 -3.19 1.64 20.93
CA SER A 144 -2.62 0.29 20.83
C SER A 144 -1.31 0.28 20.04
N THR A 145 -1.29 0.96 18.90
CA THR A 145 -0.13 1.07 18.01
C THR A 145 1.01 1.82 18.71
N LEU A 146 0.71 2.98 19.30
CA LEU A 146 1.67 3.79 20.04
C LEU A 146 2.27 3.01 21.22
N SER A 147 1.42 2.30 21.97
CA SER A 147 1.84 1.44 23.09
C SER A 147 2.81 0.35 22.65
N GLN A 148 2.54 -0.31 21.50
CA GLN A 148 3.45 -1.33 20.97
C GLN A 148 4.80 -0.75 20.56
N ILE A 149 4.83 0.38 19.85
CA ILE A 149 6.11 1.00 19.45
C ILE A 149 6.94 1.38 20.68
N ILE A 150 6.31 2.00 21.68
CA ILE A 150 6.99 2.38 22.94
C ILE A 150 7.51 1.14 23.68
N LEU A 151 6.74 0.05 23.75
CA LEU A 151 7.20 -1.20 24.35
C LEU A 151 8.46 -1.74 23.65
N TRP A 152 8.48 -1.72 22.31
CA TRP A 152 9.65 -2.12 21.53
C TRP A 152 10.85 -1.21 21.78
N ALA A 153 10.65 0.10 21.84
CA ALA A 153 11.69 1.07 22.15
C ALA A 153 12.28 0.85 23.56
N VAL A 154 11.43 0.64 24.58
CA VAL A 154 11.86 0.27 25.94
C VAL A 154 12.63 -1.06 25.97
N ASN A 155 12.28 -2.01 25.10
CA ASN A 155 12.99 -3.28 24.95
C ASN A 155 14.33 -3.16 24.22
N PHE A 156 14.40 -2.28 23.23
CA PHE A 156 15.61 -1.97 22.49
C PHE A 156 16.61 -1.22 23.39
N GLU A 157 16.16 -0.14 24.03
CA GLU A 157 17.01 0.74 24.84
C GLU A 157 17.53 0.05 26.11
N ALA A 158 16.74 -0.84 26.72
CA ALA A 158 17.22 -1.63 27.85
C ALA A 158 18.44 -2.52 27.53
N LYS A 159 18.70 -2.81 26.25
CA LYS A 159 19.90 -3.53 25.83
C LYS A 159 21.11 -2.60 25.67
N LEU A 160 20.88 -1.33 25.34
CA LEU A 160 21.91 -0.32 25.16
C LEU A 160 22.33 0.32 26.50
N GLN A 161 21.40 0.40 27.46
CA GLN A 161 21.61 0.94 28.81
C GLN A 161 22.03 2.43 28.81
N SER A 162 21.59 3.23 27.84
CA SER A 162 21.88 4.67 27.79
C SER A 162 20.97 5.50 28.72
N GLY A 163 19.75 5.00 28.98
CA GLY A 163 18.76 5.64 29.85
C GLY A 163 17.86 6.65 29.13
N VAL A 164 18.08 6.88 27.84
CA VAL A 164 17.31 7.79 26.99
C VAL A 164 16.92 7.04 25.71
N ILE A 165 15.68 7.23 25.26
CA ILE A 165 15.21 6.76 23.96
C ILE A 165 15.34 7.93 22.99
N GLU A 166 16.32 7.86 22.11
CA GLU A 166 16.62 8.88 21.12
C GLU A 166 15.81 8.69 19.84
N TYR A 167 15.84 9.70 18.98
CA TYR A 167 15.18 9.68 17.68
C TYR A 167 15.60 8.47 16.83
N THR A 168 16.90 8.17 16.81
CA THR A 168 17.46 7.05 16.05
C THR A 168 16.92 5.71 16.51
N ASP A 169 16.62 5.56 17.81
CA ASP A 169 16.08 4.33 18.37
C ASP A 169 14.65 4.10 17.90
N ILE A 170 13.82 5.14 17.94
CA ILE A 170 12.45 5.08 17.42
C ILE A 170 12.46 4.85 15.92
N GLN A 171 13.34 5.52 15.17
CA GLN A 171 13.46 5.32 13.72
C GLN A 171 13.82 3.86 13.40
N HIS A 172 14.82 3.30 14.08
CA HIS A 172 15.19 1.89 13.91
C HIS A 172 14.03 0.96 14.26
N VAL A 173 13.35 1.17 15.39
CA VAL A 173 12.18 0.37 15.79
C VAL A 173 11.07 0.45 14.75
N CYS A 174 10.75 1.65 14.22
CA CYS A 174 9.75 1.80 13.18
C CYS A 174 10.12 1.07 11.88
N THR A 175 11.39 1.15 11.43
CA THR A 175 11.83 0.42 10.23
C THR A 175 11.73 -1.10 10.37
N LEU A 176 11.89 -1.63 11.59
CA LEU A 176 11.74 -3.07 11.84
C LEU A 176 10.33 -3.59 11.58
N PHE A 177 9.31 -2.72 11.73
CA PHE A 177 7.91 -3.09 11.52
C PHE A 177 7.51 -3.25 10.05
N GLY A 178 8.41 -2.88 9.13
CA GLY A 178 8.20 -2.90 7.70
C GLY A 178 7.40 -1.69 7.21
N THR A 179 7.35 -1.52 5.89
CA THR A 179 6.54 -0.48 5.27
C THR A 179 5.10 -0.97 5.09
N PRO A 180 4.09 -0.08 5.15
CA PRO A 180 2.75 -0.40 4.67
C PRO A 180 2.81 -1.03 3.28
N LYS A 181 2.02 -2.09 3.06
CA LYS A 181 1.88 -2.68 1.73
C LYS A 181 1.02 -1.70 0.93
N MET A 182 1.62 -0.99 -0.01
CA MET A 182 0.96 0.03 -0.86
C MET A 182 -0.55 -0.20 -1.00
N PRO A 183 -1.41 0.81 -0.75
CA PRO A 183 -2.85 0.61 -0.70
C PRO A 183 -3.35 -0.13 -1.94
N LYS A 184 -4.36 -1.01 -1.81
CA LYS A 184 -4.95 -1.78 -2.93
C LYS A 184 -5.39 -0.90 -4.12
N PHE A 185 -5.50 0.41 -3.92
CA PHE A 185 -5.83 1.41 -4.95
C PHE A 185 -4.61 2.09 -5.61
N SER A 186 -3.38 1.84 -5.14
CA SER A 186 -2.15 2.41 -5.71
C SER A 186 -1.80 1.88 -7.10
N VAL A 187 -2.36 0.73 -7.52
CA VAL A 187 -2.16 0.25 -8.89
C VAL A 187 -2.98 1.08 -9.90
N CYS A 188 -4.06 1.74 -9.48
CA CYS A 188 -4.95 2.48 -10.40
C CYS A 188 -5.15 3.98 -10.09
N GLN A 189 -4.68 4.53 -8.97
CA GLN A 189 -4.80 5.99 -8.71
C GLN A 189 -3.50 6.77 -8.61
N THR A 190 -2.35 6.10 -8.60
CA THR A 190 -1.07 6.74 -8.93
C THR A 190 -0.13 5.64 -9.38
N LEU A 191 -0.15 5.34 -10.68
CA LEU A 191 1.15 5.13 -11.32
C LEU A 191 1.98 6.37 -10.92
N PRO A 192 3.14 6.23 -10.26
CA PRO A 192 3.92 7.37 -9.76
C PRO A 192 4.29 8.39 -10.85
N PHE A 193 4.06 8.04 -12.12
CA PHE A 193 4.37 8.79 -13.32
C PHE A 193 3.19 9.58 -13.92
N LEU A 194 1.97 9.44 -13.40
CA LEU A 194 0.79 10.19 -13.89
C LEU A 194 0.19 11.04 -12.77
N HIS A 195 1.01 11.88 -12.13
CA HIS A 195 0.45 13.09 -11.53
C HIS A 195 -0.10 13.93 -12.67
N ARG A 196 -1.41 14.24 -12.66
CA ARG A 196 -2.03 15.07 -13.69
C ARG A 196 -1.38 16.45 -13.69
N GLN A 197 -0.50 16.70 -14.66
CA GLN A 197 0.20 17.99 -14.77
C GLN A 197 -0.60 18.99 -15.61
N SER A 198 -1.48 18.50 -16.49
CA SER A 198 -2.26 19.31 -17.42
C SER A 198 -3.73 19.49 -17.00
N ALA A 199 -4.26 20.69 -17.23
CA ALA A 199 -5.66 21.05 -16.97
C ALA A 199 -6.60 20.72 -18.15
N ASP A 200 -6.03 20.37 -19.31
CA ASP A 200 -6.75 20.13 -20.57
C ASP A 200 -6.81 18.64 -20.90
N TYR A 201 -7.94 18.20 -21.42
CA TYR A 201 -8.24 16.81 -21.73
C TYR A 201 -7.32 16.27 -22.85
N THR A 202 -7.00 17.11 -23.84
CA THR A 202 -6.11 16.73 -24.96
C THR A 202 -4.68 16.46 -24.50
N GLU A 203 -4.17 17.23 -23.55
CA GLU A 203 -2.83 17.04 -23.00
C GLU A 203 -2.76 15.80 -22.09
N HIS A 204 -3.81 15.54 -21.32
CA HIS A 204 -3.93 14.32 -20.53
C HIS A 204 -3.94 13.05 -21.41
N ALA A 205 -4.60 13.14 -22.56
CA ALA A 205 -4.65 12.05 -23.51
C ALA A 205 -3.25 11.73 -24.11
N LYS A 206 -2.41 12.76 -24.32
CA LYS A 206 -0.99 12.60 -24.69
C LYS A 206 -0.14 12.02 -23.56
N GLU A 207 -0.38 12.42 -22.31
CA GLU A 207 0.28 11.82 -21.14
C GLU A 207 -0.02 10.32 -21.04
N LEU A 208 -1.28 9.93 -21.26
CA LEU A 208 -1.70 8.53 -21.30
C LEU A 208 -1.03 7.76 -22.45
N GLN A 209 -0.92 8.36 -23.64
CA GLN A 209 -0.19 7.79 -24.77
C GLN A 209 1.29 7.52 -24.43
N LEU A 210 1.97 8.48 -23.81
CA LEU A 210 3.36 8.31 -23.36
C LEU A 210 3.51 7.22 -22.31
N PHE A 211 2.57 7.14 -21.37
CA PHE A 211 2.56 6.10 -20.35
C PHE A 211 2.39 4.69 -20.94
N ILE A 212 1.45 4.52 -21.89
CA ILE A 212 1.23 3.25 -22.58
C ILE A 212 2.50 2.85 -23.34
N ARG A 213 3.18 3.80 -24.00
CA ARG A 213 4.46 3.55 -24.69
C ARG A 213 5.55 3.07 -23.74
N ALA A 214 5.77 3.77 -22.61
CA ALA A 214 6.75 3.37 -21.60
C ALA A 214 6.43 2.01 -20.96
N SER A 215 5.15 1.72 -20.76
CA SER A 215 4.69 0.44 -20.20
C SER A 215 4.99 -0.73 -21.16
N VAL A 216 4.77 -0.54 -22.46
CA VAL A 216 5.15 -1.51 -23.49
C VAL A 216 6.67 -1.69 -23.53
N GLU A 217 7.44 -0.63 -23.42
CA GLU A 217 8.92 -0.71 -23.40
C GLU A 217 9.43 -1.53 -22.20
N HIS A 218 8.96 -1.23 -20.99
CA HIS A 218 9.37 -1.96 -19.79
C HIS A 218 8.91 -3.41 -19.80
N LEU A 219 7.67 -3.67 -20.22
CA LEU A 219 7.15 -5.03 -20.34
C LEU A 219 7.87 -5.80 -21.45
N GLY A 220 8.31 -5.11 -22.51
CA GLY A 220 9.17 -5.67 -23.54
C GLY A 220 10.53 -6.11 -23.02
N ILE A 221 11.12 -5.41 -22.04
CA ILE A 221 12.34 -5.87 -21.37
C ILE A 221 12.05 -7.16 -20.61
N VAL A 222 10.97 -7.22 -19.82
CA VAL A 222 10.59 -8.40 -19.05
C VAL A 222 10.38 -9.61 -19.96
N VAL A 223 9.65 -9.45 -21.06
CA VAL A 223 9.34 -10.57 -21.97
C VAL A 223 10.52 -10.92 -22.86
N ARG A 224 11.14 -9.96 -23.55
CA ARG A 224 12.16 -10.25 -24.57
C ARG A 224 13.56 -10.46 -24.02
N VAL A 225 13.90 -9.81 -22.92
CA VAL A 225 15.24 -9.96 -22.32
C VAL A 225 15.23 -11.13 -21.34
N PHE A 226 14.26 -11.19 -20.44
CA PHE A 226 14.22 -12.22 -19.41
C PHE A 226 13.37 -13.43 -19.80
N GLY A 227 12.17 -13.23 -20.34
CA GLY A 227 11.29 -14.33 -20.76
C GLY A 227 11.91 -15.18 -21.85
N ASP A 228 12.16 -14.61 -23.04
CA ASP A 228 12.66 -15.33 -24.20
C ASP A 228 14.01 -16.04 -23.93
N SER A 229 14.88 -15.43 -23.12
CA SER A 229 16.19 -16.00 -22.75
C SER A 229 16.13 -17.09 -21.67
N LEU A 230 14.97 -17.34 -21.06
CA LEU A 230 14.80 -18.34 -20.02
C LEU A 230 13.78 -19.43 -20.39
N VAL A 231 12.98 -19.22 -21.45
CA VAL A 231 11.91 -20.14 -21.84
C VAL A 231 12.44 -21.55 -22.10
N ASP A 232 13.52 -21.68 -22.85
CA ASP A 232 14.09 -22.98 -23.22
C ASP A 232 14.79 -23.65 -22.03
N GLU A 233 15.53 -22.88 -21.23
CA GLU A 233 16.20 -23.35 -20.01
C GLU A 233 15.18 -23.84 -18.99
N MET A 234 14.06 -23.12 -18.83
CA MET A 234 12.98 -23.51 -17.94
C MET A 234 12.25 -24.76 -18.44
N ALA A 235 12.04 -24.90 -19.75
CA ALA A 235 11.47 -26.12 -20.32
C ALA A 235 12.37 -27.33 -20.07
N GLN A 236 13.68 -27.18 -20.24
CA GLN A 236 14.67 -28.22 -19.96
C GLN A 236 14.74 -28.56 -18.46
N LEU A 237 14.71 -27.55 -17.58
CA LEU A 237 14.69 -27.75 -16.13
C LEU A 237 13.42 -28.46 -15.65
N ALA A 238 12.26 -28.14 -16.23
CA ALA A 238 11.01 -28.82 -15.93
C ALA A 238 11.09 -30.31 -16.30
N LEU A 239 11.56 -30.63 -17.51
CA LEU A 239 11.72 -32.02 -17.96
C LEU A 239 12.75 -32.79 -17.11
N ALA A 240 13.86 -32.15 -16.75
CA ALA A 240 14.87 -32.75 -15.88
C ALA A 240 14.32 -33.03 -14.47
N ALA A 241 13.60 -32.07 -13.88
CA ALA A 241 12.97 -32.23 -12.57
C ALA A 241 11.88 -33.32 -12.57
N GLU A 242 11.07 -33.40 -13.62
CA GLU A 242 10.05 -34.44 -13.79
C GLU A 242 10.67 -35.85 -13.94
N SER A 243 11.77 -35.96 -14.69
CA SER A 243 12.49 -37.23 -14.85
C SER A 243 13.15 -37.71 -13.54
N ALA A 244 13.69 -36.79 -12.73
CA ALA A 244 14.27 -37.09 -11.42
C ALA A 244 13.20 -37.47 -10.38
N PHE A 245 11.99 -36.93 -10.52
CA PHE A 245 10.85 -37.22 -9.67
C PHE A 245 10.25 -38.61 -9.95
N THR A 246 10.20 -39.04 -11.22
CA THR A 246 9.60 -40.32 -11.63
C THR A 246 10.50 -41.54 -11.43
N GLY A 247 11.81 -41.35 -11.23
CA GLY A 247 12.80 -42.43 -11.13
C GLY A 247 13.20 -42.87 -9.71
N VAL A 248 12.71 -42.20 -8.65
CA VAL A 248 13.18 -42.41 -7.27
C VAL A 248 12.00 -42.71 -6.34
N ALA A 249 12.12 -43.71 -5.46
CA ALA A 249 11.11 -44.01 -4.44
C ALA A 249 10.82 -42.75 -3.60
N GLY A 250 9.54 -42.39 -3.46
CA GLY A 250 9.03 -41.09 -2.96
C GLY A 250 9.37 -40.70 -1.52
N SER A 251 10.33 -41.36 -0.86
CA SER A 251 10.86 -41.01 0.47
C SER A 251 12.27 -40.43 0.45
N CYS A 252 12.89 -40.27 -0.72
CA CYS A 252 14.21 -39.66 -0.85
C CYS A 252 14.12 -38.12 -0.91
N GLU A 253 14.96 -37.41 -0.14
CA GLU A 253 15.04 -35.94 -0.14
C GLU A 253 15.23 -35.35 -1.55
N LEU A 254 15.92 -36.08 -2.44
CA LEU A 254 16.11 -35.71 -3.84
C LEU A 254 14.79 -35.66 -4.63
N ALA A 255 13.86 -36.58 -4.37
CA ALA A 255 12.56 -36.60 -5.03
C ALA A 255 11.69 -35.41 -4.57
N ILE A 256 11.77 -35.04 -3.28
CA ILE A 256 11.08 -33.87 -2.73
C ILE A 256 11.65 -32.58 -3.34
N ALA A 257 12.99 -32.45 -3.41
CA ALA A 257 13.64 -31.31 -4.02
C ALA A 257 13.31 -31.17 -5.52
N ALA A 258 13.29 -32.28 -6.26
CA ALA A 258 12.89 -32.31 -7.67
C ALA A 258 11.43 -31.88 -7.87
N GLY A 259 10.51 -32.35 -7.02
CA GLY A 259 9.10 -31.91 -7.05
C GLY A 259 8.94 -30.42 -6.79
N ASN A 260 9.64 -29.88 -5.77
CA ASN A 260 9.60 -28.45 -5.47
C ASN A 260 10.16 -27.60 -6.62
N LEU A 261 11.26 -28.04 -7.24
CA LEU A 261 11.85 -27.37 -8.40
C LEU A 261 10.89 -27.37 -9.60
N TYR A 262 10.25 -28.50 -9.88
CA TYR A 262 9.25 -28.61 -10.94
C TYR A 262 8.08 -27.63 -10.74
N HIS A 263 7.55 -27.55 -9.52
CA HIS A 263 6.49 -26.59 -9.18
C HIS A 263 6.94 -25.12 -9.30
N ALA A 264 8.16 -24.80 -8.91
CA ALA A 264 8.70 -23.44 -9.04
C ALA A 264 8.89 -23.05 -10.51
N VAL A 265 9.43 -23.94 -11.33
CA VAL A 265 9.66 -23.71 -12.76
C VAL A 265 8.35 -23.55 -13.52
N THR A 266 7.36 -24.40 -13.25
CA THR A 266 6.03 -24.30 -13.88
C THR A 266 5.28 -23.02 -13.48
N ALA A 267 5.37 -22.62 -12.20
CA ALA A 267 4.82 -21.35 -11.76
C ALA A 267 5.46 -20.15 -12.47
N ALA A 268 6.79 -20.15 -12.58
CA ALA A 268 7.51 -19.08 -13.26
C ALA A 268 7.23 -19.06 -14.78
N GLN A 269 7.08 -20.22 -15.44
CA GLN A 269 6.63 -20.30 -16.84
C GLN A 269 5.23 -19.71 -17.03
N SER A 270 4.32 -19.94 -16.08
CA SER A 270 2.98 -19.34 -16.10
C SER A 270 3.04 -17.82 -16.01
N VAL A 271 3.90 -17.27 -15.15
CA VAL A 271 4.09 -15.81 -15.02
C VAL A 271 4.66 -15.22 -16.31
N PHE A 272 5.67 -15.83 -16.93
CA PHE A 272 6.22 -15.33 -18.20
C PHE A 272 5.23 -15.43 -19.35
N SER A 273 4.41 -16.48 -19.38
CA SER A 273 3.32 -16.63 -20.37
C SER A 273 2.30 -15.49 -20.24
N GLN A 274 1.85 -15.19 -19.00
CA GLN A 274 0.94 -14.08 -18.74
C GLN A 274 1.57 -12.71 -19.05
N ALA A 275 2.85 -12.53 -18.74
CA ALA A 275 3.58 -11.31 -19.09
C ALA A 275 3.68 -11.12 -20.61
N SER A 276 3.90 -12.19 -21.37
CA SER A 276 3.92 -12.19 -22.84
C SER A 276 2.55 -11.87 -23.43
N GLU A 277 1.49 -12.45 -22.89
CA GLU A 277 0.11 -12.11 -23.29
C GLU A 277 -0.19 -10.62 -23.03
N LEU A 278 0.14 -10.13 -21.83
CA LEU A 278 -0.04 -8.73 -21.48
C LEU A 278 0.80 -7.80 -22.38
N TYR A 279 2.01 -8.22 -22.76
CA TYR A 279 2.88 -7.46 -23.66
C TYR A 279 2.25 -7.30 -25.03
N ASN A 280 1.71 -8.38 -25.59
CA ASN A 280 1.03 -8.35 -26.89
C ASN A 280 -0.22 -7.45 -26.84
N ILE A 281 -1.02 -7.59 -25.77
CA ILE A 281 -2.20 -6.77 -25.50
C ILE A 281 -1.85 -5.28 -25.41
N MET A 282 -0.83 -4.93 -24.64
CA MET A 282 -0.41 -3.53 -24.45
C MET A 282 0.23 -2.95 -25.71
N THR A 283 0.92 -3.76 -26.50
CA THR A 283 1.49 -3.35 -27.79
C THR A 283 0.37 -3.01 -28.78
N LEU A 284 -0.67 -3.84 -28.87
CA LEU A 284 -1.85 -3.55 -29.70
C LEU A 284 -2.60 -2.31 -29.23
N LEU A 285 -2.74 -2.11 -27.91
CA LEU A 285 -3.35 -0.91 -27.34
C LEU A 285 -2.53 0.34 -27.70
N ARG A 286 -1.20 0.27 -27.61
CA ARG A 286 -0.30 1.35 -28.01
C ARG A 286 -0.49 1.71 -29.47
N GLU A 287 -0.51 0.73 -30.37
CA GLU A 287 -0.72 0.96 -31.82
C GLU A 287 -2.07 1.63 -32.07
N CYS A 288 -3.15 1.15 -31.45
CA CYS A 288 -4.47 1.78 -31.55
C CYS A 288 -4.48 3.24 -31.05
N VAL A 289 -3.78 3.50 -29.94
CA VAL A 289 -3.68 4.83 -29.34
C VAL A 289 -2.85 5.76 -30.22
N ASP A 290 -1.67 5.32 -30.69
CA ASP A 290 -0.82 6.08 -31.61
C ASP A 290 -1.59 6.46 -32.90
N ASP A 291 -2.35 5.52 -33.49
CA ASP A 291 -3.19 5.76 -34.68
C ASP A 291 -4.29 6.82 -34.46
N VAL A 292 -4.93 6.80 -33.29
CA VAL A 292 -6.00 7.76 -32.91
C VAL A 292 -5.44 9.17 -32.72
N PHE A 293 -4.29 9.32 -32.06
CA PHE A 293 -3.70 10.62 -31.77
C PHE A 293 -2.92 11.23 -32.95
N GLU A 294 -2.41 10.42 -33.87
CA GLU A 294 -1.71 10.88 -35.07
C GLU A 294 -2.66 11.19 -36.26
N GLY A 295 -3.98 11.09 -36.05
CA GLY A 295 -4.99 11.52 -37.01
C GLY A 295 -5.04 10.68 -38.30
N GLN A 296 -4.47 9.47 -38.28
CA GLN A 296 -4.53 8.58 -39.43
C GLN A 296 -5.84 7.79 -39.39
N THR A 297 -6.74 8.09 -40.33
CA THR A 297 -8.00 7.36 -40.60
C THR A 297 -7.74 5.92 -41.06
N ARG A 298 -7.18 5.07 -40.20
CA ARG A 298 -7.18 3.60 -40.34
C ARG A 298 -8.15 2.92 -39.37
N LEU A 299 -8.96 3.74 -38.69
CA LEU A 299 -9.87 3.47 -37.56
C LEU A 299 -10.94 2.38 -37.72
N LEU A 300 -10.99 1.60 -38.80
CA LEU A 300 -12.02 0.57 -38.98
C LEU A 300 -11.49 -0.82 -39.35
N GLY A 301 -10.20 -0.95 -39.69
CA GLY A 301 -9.61 -2.25 -40.03
C GLY A 301 -9.20 -3.08 -38.80
N SER A 302 -8.56 -2.44 -37.84
CA SER A 302 -7.90 -3.13 -36.71
C SER A 302 -8.87 -3.46 -35.56
N CYS A 303 -9.93 -2.65 -35.36
CA CYS A 303 -10.94 -2.90 -34.34
C CYS A 303 -11.80 -4.15 -34.62
N LEU A 304 -11.84 -4.63 -35.86
CA LEU A 304 -12.59 -5.83 -36.25
C LEU A 304 -11.82 -7.14 -35.99
N ILE A 305 -10.50 -7.10 -35.78
CA ILE A 305 -9.70 -8.30 -35.49
C ILE A 305 -9.68 -8.58 -33.97
N VAL A 306 -9.91 -7.57 -33.14
CA VAL A 306 -9.80 -7.64 -31.66
C VAL A 306 -11.11 -8.07 -30.98
N SER A 307 -12.18 -8.35 -31.74
CA SER A 307 -13.50 -8.68 -31.20
C SER A 307 -13.66 -10.12 -30.67
N GLN A 308 -12.58 -10.89 -30.50
CA GLN A 308 -12.66 -12.28 -30.02
C GLN A 308 -12.29 -12.48 -28.53
N SER A 309 -11.88 -11.43 -27.81
CA SER A 309 -11.60 -11.53 -26.37
C SER A 309 -12.64 -10.76 -25.54
N PRO A 310 -13.40 -11.42 -24.63
CA PRO A 310 -14.45 -10.77 -23.83
C PRO A 310 -13.93 -9.67 -22.89
N THR A 311 -12.64 -9.69 -22.55
CA THR A 311 -11.98 -8.67 -21.73
C THR A 311 -11.84 -7.32 -22.47
N PHE A 312 -11.80 -7.34 -23.81
CA PHE A 312 -11.61 -6.15 -24.64
C PHE A 312 -12.91 -5.43 -25.01
N PHE A 313 -14.07 -6.06 -24.84
CA PHE A 313 -15.36 -5.42 -25.11
C PHE A 313 -15.57 -4.16 -24.25
N LEU A 314 -15.02 -4.17 -23.03
CA LEU A 314 -15.08 -3.05 -22.10
C LEU A 314 -14.16 -1.90 -22.54
N ILE A 315 -12.97 -2.21 -23.08
CA ILE A 315 -11.96 -1.22 -23.49
C ILE A 315 -12.35 -0.57 -24.82
N SER A 316 -12.86 -1.36 -25.78
CA SER A 316 -13.40 -0.84 -27.03
C SER A 316 -14.60 0.08 -26.80
N HIS A 317 -15.44 -0.21 -25.79
CA HIS A 317 -16.52 0.69 -25.37
C HIS A 317 -15.98 2.00 -24.79
N ILE A 318 -14.93 1.96 -23.98
CA ILE A 318 -14.30 3.18 -23.45
C ILE A 318 -13.70 4.00 -24.61
N SER A 319 -12.96 3.39 -25.53
CA SER A 319 -12.37 4.10 -26.67
C SER A 319 -13.44 4.68 -27.63
N LEU A 320 -14.55 3.97 -27.88
CA LEU A 320 -15.66 4.52 -28.68
C LEU A 320 -16.40 5.66 -27.96
N PHE A 321 -16.53 5.61 -26.63
CA PHE A 321 -17.11 6.69 -25.83
C PHE A 321 -16.25 7.97 -25.86
N PHE A 322 -14.95 7.83 -26.09
CA PHE A 322 -14.00 8.94 -26.22
C PHE A 322 -13.98 9.53 -27.65
N ILE A 323 -14.36 8.76 -28.68
CA ILE A 323 -14.37 9.20 -30.09
C ILE A 323 -15.72 9.84 -30.49
N PHE A 324 -16.84 9.38 -29.90
CA PHE A 324 -18.16 9.98 -30.10
C PHE A 324 -18.81 10.31 -28.76
N PRO A 325 -18.49 11.45 -28.12
CA PRO A 325 -19.37 11.97 -27.10
C PRO A 325 -20.68 12.34 -27.80
N ASN A 326 -21.81 11.75 -27.38
CA ASN A 326 -23.13 12.01 -27.96
C ASN A 326 -23.37 13.51 -28.15
N ASP A 327 -23.96 13.86 -29.31
CA ASP A 327 -24.75 15.09 -29.51
C ASP A 327 -25.76 15.31 -28.36
#